data_AF-D7SJ66-F1
#
_entry.id   AF-D7SJ66-F1
#
_cell.length_a   1.000
_cell.length_b   1.000
_cell.length_c   1.000
_cell.angle_alpha   90.00
_cell.angle_beta   90.00
_cell.angle_gamma   90.00
#
_symmetry.space_group_name_H-M   'P 1'
#
loop_
_entity.id
_entity.type
_entity.pdbx_description
1 polymer ?
#
loop_
_entity_poly.entity_id
_entity_poly.type
_entity_poly.pdbx_seq_one_letter_code
_entity_poly.pdbx_strand_id
1 'polypeptide(L)' 'MILFFPGRPDGTLSSLCIFNMLLYLLGSCLMDMAKKGKVSEDKVDSFNLPMYIMSSQELKEAIDRNGCFS' A
#
# COMPACT_ATOMS: atom_id res chain seq x y z
N MET A 1 -6.12 19.48 15.14
CA MET A 1 -5.01 18.88 14.37
C MET A 1 -5.48 18.67 12.95
N ILE A 2 -4.63 18.89 11.94
CA ILE A 2 -4.99 18.61 10.54
C ILE A 2 -3.98 17.58 10.03
N LEU A 3 -4.47 16.46 9.52
CA LEU A 3 -3.66 15.39 8.93
C LEU A 3 -4.14 15.13 7.51
N PHE A 4 -3.19 14.89 6.60
CA PHE A 4 -3.45 14.51 5.21
C PHE A 4 -2.73 13.22 4.90
N PHE A 5 -3.50 12.21 4.49
CA PHE A 5 -2.98 10.89 4.12
C PHE A 5 -3.47 10.52 2.72
N PRO A 6 -2.66 9.80 1.92
CA PRO A 6 -3.17 9.01 0.82
C PRO A 6 -4.17 7.99 1.37
N GLY A 7 -5.38 7.95 0.82
CA GLY A 7 -6.43 7.05 1.26
C GLY A 7 -7.20 6.45 0.08
N ARG A 8 -7.89 5.34 0.35
CA ARG A 8 -8.81 4.71 -0.60
C ARG A 8 -10.27 4.99 -0.18
N PRO A 9 -11.23 5.00 -1.12
CA PRO A 9 -12.65 5.11 -0.78
C PRO A 9 -13.12 3.91 0.07
N ASP A 10 -14.09 4.14 0.96
CA ASP A 10 -14.68 3.07 1.76
C ASP A 10 -15.36 2.01 0.88
N GLY A 11 -15.32 0.76 1.33
CA GLY A 11 -15.88 -0.38 0.58
C GLY A 11 -15.08 -0.81 -0.66
N THR A 12 -13.99 -0.09 -1.02
CA THR A 12 -13.13 -0.50 -2.13
C THR A 12 -12.10 -1.55 -1.70
N LEU A 13 -12.00 -2.62 -2.49
CA LEU A 13 -10.90 -3.58 -2.38
C LEU A 13 -9.57 -2.85 -2.54
N SER A 14 -8.63 -3.13 -1.64
CA SER A 14 -7.30 -2.50 -1.67
C SER A 14 -6.65 -2.65 -3.06
N SER A 15 -6.81 -3.83 -3.69
CA SER A 15 -6.30 -4.12 -5.03
C SER A 15 -6.83 -3.22 -6.15
N LEU A 16 -7.97 -2.54 -5.97
CA LEU A 16 -8.58 -1.66 -6.97
C LEU A 16 -8.16 -0.18 -6.82
N CYS A 17 -7.40 0.15 -5.78
CA CYS A 17 -6.82 1.49 -5.65
C CYS A 17 -5.73 1.70 -6.71
N ILE A 18 -5.75 2.85 -7.39
CA ILE A 18 -4.76 3.18 -8.44
C ILE A 18 -3.31 3.04 -7.94
N PHE A 19 -3.08 3.37 -6.67
CA PHE A 19 -1.76 3.24 -6.07
C PHE A 19 -1.31 1.78 -5.99
N ASN A 20 -2.19 0.88 -5.55
CA ASN A 20 -1.88 -0.54 -5.45
C ASN A 20 -1.73 -1.20 -6.83
N MET A 21 -2.49 -0.74 -7.84
CA MET A 21 -2.28 -1.16 -9.23
C MET A 21 -0.89 -0.80 -9.75
N LEU A 22 -0.40 0.41 -9.44
CA LEU A 22 0.95 0.84 -9.82
C LEU A 22 2.03 0.03 -9.10
N LEU A 23 1.85 -0.28 -7.80
CA LEU A 23 2.77 -1.14 -7.07
C LEU A 23 2.78 -2.59 -7.59
N TYR A 24 1.62 -3.11 -7.99
CA TYR A 24 1.52 -4.42 -8.62
C TYR A 24 2.28 -4.45 -9.95
N LEU A 25 2.11 -3.42 -10.79
CA LEU A 25 2.87 -3.28 -12.03
C LEU A 25 4.38 -3.19 -11.76
N LEU A 26 4.80 -2.40 -10.78
CA LEU A 26 6.20 -2.33 -10.38
C LEU A 26 6.74 -3.70 -9.97
N GLY A 27 5.99 -4.45 -9.15
CA GLY A 27 6.33 -5.82 -8.76
C GLY A 27 6.51 -6.74 -9.96
N SER A 28 5.62 -6.66 -10.96
CA SER A 28 5.76 -7.44 -12.20
C SER A 28 7.03 -7.08 -12.98
N CYS A 29 7.40 -5.80 -13.05
CA CYS A 29 8.65 -5.36 -13.69
C CYS A 29 9.88 -5.86 -12.91
N LEU A 30 9.85 -5.87 -11.58
CA LEU A 30 10.92 -6.43 -10.75
C LEU A 30 11.10 -7.93 -11.02
N MET A 31 10.01 -8.68 -11.13
CA MET A 31 10.06 -10.11 -11.49
C MET A 31 10.61 -10.34 -12.90
N ASP A 32 10.27 -9.51 -13.87
CA ASP A 32 10.85 -9.60 -15.21
C ASP A 32 12.36 -9.30 -15.21
N MET A 33 12.82 -8.39 -14.35
CA MET A 33 14.25 -8.17 -14.13
C MET A 33 14.93 -9.38 -13.48
N ALA A 34 14.25 -10.06 -12.55
CA ALA A 34 14.75 -11.29 -11.94
C ALA A 34 14.92 -12.40 -12.99
N LYS A 35 13.90 -12.64 -13.81
CA LYS A 35 13.95 -13.61 -14.93
C LYS A 35 15.05 -13.32 -15.94
N LYS A 36 15.38 -12.04 -16.17
CA LYS A 36 16.48 -11.60 -17.04
C LYS A 36 17.85 -11.67 -16.35
N GLY A 37 17.94 -12.17 -15.12
CA GLY A 37 19.17 -12.28 -14.34
C GLY A 37 19.75 -10.93 -13.93
N LYS A 38 18.96 -9.86 -13.91
CA LYS A 38 19.41 -8.50 -13.51
C LYS A 38 19.37 -8.30 -12.00
N VAL A 39 18.46 -8.99 -11.31
CA VAL A 39 18.35 -9.05 -9.85
C VAL A 39 18.09 -10.50 -9.44
N SER A 40 18.33 -10.87 -8.19
CA SER A 40 17.97 -12.21 -7.68
C SER A 40 16.50 -12.24 -7.25
N GLU A 41 15.81 -13.35 -7.52
CA GLU A 41 14.40 -13.55 -7.16
C GLU A 41 14.18 -13.39 -5.65
N ASP A 42 15.02 -13.99 -4.81
CA ASP A 42 14.95 -13.86 -3.34
C ASP A 42 15.00 -12.41 -2.84
N LYS A 43 15.65 -11.51 -3.58
CA LYS A 43 15.68 -10.08 -3.25
C LYS A 43 14.38 -9.38 -3.61
N VAL A 44 13.74 -9.79 -4.70
CA VAL A 44 12.42 -9.28 -5.07
C VAL A 44 11.38 -9.79 -4.07
N ASP A 45 11.45 -11.05 -3.68
CA ASP A 45 10.51 -11.67 -2.73
C ASP A 45 10.60 -11.10 -1.31
N SER A 46 11.83 -10.80 -0.84
CA SER A 46 12.04 -10.16 0.46
C SER A 46 11.75 -8.65 0.45
N PHE A 47 11.69 -8.03 -0.73
CA PHE A 47 11.45 -6.60 -0.86
C PHE A 47 9.95 -6.28 -0.70
N ASN A 48 9.64 -5.49 0.32
CA ASN A 48 8.29 -4.97 0.56
C ASN A 48 8.35 -3.47 0.81
N LEU A 49 7.36 -2.75 0.30
CA LEU A 49 7.21 -1.33 0.59
C LEU A 49 6.43 -1.16 1.90
N PRO A 50 6.93 -0.38 2.87
CA PRO A 50 6.28 -0.18 4.16
C PRO A 50 5.15 0.85 4.05
N MET A 51 4.20 0.60 3.16
CA MET A 51 3.08 1.49 2.87
C MET A 51 1.77 0.74 2.98
N TYR A 52 0.78 1.40 3.56
CA TYR A 52 -0.58 0.91 3.66
C TYR A 52 -1.55 2.04 3.33
N ILE A 53 -2.40 1.81 2.32
CA ILE A 53 -3.41 2.79 1.89
C ILE A 53 -4.72 2.49 2.59
N MET A 54 -4.94 3.20 3.71
CA MET A 54 -6.11 3.04 4.55
C MET A 54 -7.38 3.66 3.93
N SER A 55 -8.54 3.18 4.33
CA SER A 55 -9.82 3.83 4.05
C SER A 55 -10.15 4.91 5.08
N SER A 56 -11.14 5.77 4.78
CA SER A 56 -11.61 6.78 5.75
C SER A 56 -12.21 6.14 7.01
N GLN A 57 -12.90 5.00 6.86
CA GLN A 57 -13.41 4.23 7.98
C GLN A 57 -12.28 3.70 8.87
N GLU A 58 -11.24 3.10 8.29
CA GLU A 58 -10.08 2.59 9.05
C GLU A 58 -9.38 3.72 9.83
N LEU A 59 -9.27 4.91 9.22
CA LEU A 59 -8.74 6.10 9.91
C LEU A 59 -9.61 6.51 11.09
N LYS A 60 -10.92 6.59 10.87
CA LYS A 60 -11.87 7.01 11.90
C LYS A 60 -11.86 6.05 13.09
N GLU A 61 -11.88 4.74 12.84
CA GLU A 61 -11.82 3.73 13.89
C GLU A 61 -10.54 3.83 14.72
N ALA A 62 -9.40 4.18 14.10
CA ALA A 62 -8.14 4.41 14.81
C ALA A 62 -8.18 5.68 15.67
N ILE A 63 -8.79 6.76 15.18
CA ILE A 63 -8.96 8.01 15.92
C ILE A 63 -9.89 7.81 17.12
N ASP A 64 -11.04 7.16 16.91
CA ASP A 64 -12.03 6.88 17.95
C ASP A 64 -11.43 6.00 19.06
N ARG A 65 -10.63 4.98 18.69
CA ARG A 65 -9.90 4.14 19.64
C ARG A 65 -8.86 4.91 20.44
N ASN A 66 -8.20 5.90 19.83
CA ASN A 66 -7.20 6.71 20.49
C ASN A 66 -7.82 7.69 21.52
N GLY A 67 -9.02 8.23 21.26
CA GLY A 67 -9.79 9.02 22.23
C GLY A 67 -9.23 10.41 22.60
N CYS A 68 -8.01 10.76 22.19
CA CYS A 68 -7.40 12.06 22.47
C CYS A 68 -7.73 13.17 21.44
N PHE A 69 -8.50 12.84 20.41
CA PHE A 69 -8.87 13.77 19.34
C PHE A 69 -10.38 13.84 19.20
N SER A 70 -10.87 14.99 18.72
CA SER A 70 -12.30 15.29 18.51
C SER A 70 -12.55 15.64 17.05
#